data_AF-A0A7S0NQ52-F1
#
_entry.id   AF-A0A7S0NQ52-F1
#
_cell.length_a   1.000
_cell.length_b   1.000
_cell.length_c   1.000
_cell.angle_alpha   90.00
_cell.angle_beta   90.00
_cell.angle_gamma   90.00
#
_symmetry.space_group_name_H-M   'P 1'
#
loop_
_entity.id
_entity.type
_entity.pdbx_description
1 polymer ?
#
loop_
_entity_poly.entity_id
_entity_poly.type
_entity_poly.pdbx_seq_one_letter_code
_entity_poly.pdbx_strand_id
1 'polypeptide(L)'
;VAEEHAPGLTQRFNDCRRLLNEPSLALRLYYAAPLPVLQELLLRGFESPAPELQENTYGRGWYFSKFASYAHHFSDGSGHLLLALVAVGSTETVVRRNPSRGAPSEGYDAIIVPGRQTPSR
;
A
#
# COMPACT_ATOMS: atom_id res chain seq x y z
N VAL A 1 6.80 14.49 22.63
CA VAL A 1 8.08 14.22 21.96
C VAL A 1 7.78 14.30 20.48
N ALA A 2 8.26 15.34 19.79
CA ALA A 2 7.99 15.52 18.37
C ALA A 2 8.76 14.43 17.60
N GLU A 3 8.04 13.50 16.99
CA GLU A 3 8.63 12.51 16.08
C GLU A 3 9.23 13.25 14.89
N GLU A 4 10.55 13.24 14.82
CA GLU A 4 11.33 13.74 13.70
C GLU A 4 11.02 12.84 12.50
N HIS A 5 9.97 13.19 11.75
CA HIS A 5 9.61 12.52 10.51
C HIS A 5 10.82 12.65 9.57
N ALA A 6 11.25 11.55 8.96
CA ALA A 6 12.38 11.55 8.03
C ALA A 6 12.24 12.73 7.05
N PRO A 7 13.12 13.75 7.12
CA PRO A 7 12.95 15.00 6.38
C PRO A 7 12.97 14.67 4.88
N GLY A 8 11.81 14.75 4.24
CA GLY A 8 11.63 14.45 2.83
C GLY A 8 10.46 13.55 2.48
N LEU A 9 9.98 12.68 3.37
CA LEU A 9 8.88 11.75 3.03
C LEU A 9 7.56 12.48 2.75
N THR A 10 7.24 13.49 3.55
CA THR A 10 6.06 14.35 3.32
C THR A 10 6.16 15.10 2.00
N GLN A 11 7.35 15.60 1.67
CA GLN A 11 7.57 16.29 0.40
C GLN A 11 7.42 15.33 -0.78
N ARG A 12 8.09 14.17 -0.71
CA ARG A 12 8.00 13.11 -1.72
C ARG A 12 6.57 12.63 -1.92
N PHE A 13 5.80 12.45 -0.84
CA PHE A 13 4.37 12.13 -0.92
C PHE A 13 3.60 13.21 -1.70
N ASN A 14 3.81 14.48 -1.38
CA ASN A 14 3.13 15.58 -2.08
C ASN A 14 3.54 15.68 -3.55
N ASP A 15 4.81 15.44 -3.86
CA ASP A 15 5.31 15.46 -5.23
C ASP A 15 4.73 14.31 -6.05
N CYS A 16 4.75 13.07 -5.53
CA CYS A 16 4.10 11.93 -6.17
C CYS A 16 2.59 12.15 -6.35
N ARG A 17 1.91 12.71 -5.34
CA ARG A 17 0.47 12.97 -5.38
C ARG A 17 0.07 13.93 -6.50
N ARG A 18 0.89 14.92 -6.81
CA ARG A 18 0.63 15.88 -7.90
C ARG A 18 0.71 15.26 -9.30
N LEU A 19 1.33 14.09 -9.43
CA LEU A 19 1.48 13.37 -10.70
C LEU A 19 0.30 12.43 -10.98
N LEU A 20 -0.61 12.25 -10.04
CA LEU A 20 -1.78 11.38 -10.20
C LEU A 20 -2.83 12.02 -11.11
N ASN A 21 -3.68 11.19 -11.72
CA ASN A 21 -4.83 11.68 -12.49
C ASN A 21 -5.83 12.42 -11.57
N GLU A 22 -5.99 11.97 -10.31
CA GLU A 22 -6.84 12.63 -9.30
C GLU A 22 -6.07 12.94 -7.99
N PRO A 23 -5.29 14.05 -7.94
CA PRO A 23 -4.42 14.37 -6.79
C PRO A 23 -5.14 14.59 -5.46
N SER A 24 -6.45 14.83 -5.50
CA SER A 24 -7.26 15.16 -4.31
C SER A 24 -7.61 13.92 -3.48
N LEU A 25 -7.64 12.73 -4.09
CA LEU A 25 -8.12 11.52 -3.43
C LEU A 25 -7.00 10.82 -2.65
N ALA A 26 -7.00 11.03 -1.33
CA ALA A 26 -6.13 10.33 -0.40
C ALA A 26 -6.95 9.67 0.72
N LEU A 27 -6.57 8.45 1.10
CA LEU A 27 -7.26 7.63 2.09
C LEU A 27 -6.31 7.24 3.21
N ARG A 28 -6.82 7.12 4.43
CA ARG A 28 -6.09 6.46 5.53
C ARG A 28 -6.35 4.96 5.45
N LEU A 29 -5.30 4.18 5.22
CA LEU A 29 -5.39 2.74 5.04
C LEU A 29 -4.36 2.02 5.90
N TYR A 30 -4.67 0.77 6.25
CA TYR A 30 -3.80 -0.10 7.03
C TYR A 30 -2.91 -0.92 6.11
N TYR A 31 -1.63 -0.92 6.43
CA TYR A 31 -0.62 -1.80 5.88
C TYR A 31 -0.07 -2.71 6.99
N ALA A 32 0.19 -3.96 6.66
CA ALA A 32 0.74 -4.93 7.58
C ALA A 32 1.94 -5.62 6.95
N ALA A 33 2.98 -5.80 7.76
CA ALA A 33 4.20 -6.51 7.44
C ALA A 33 4.91 -6.88 8.76
N PRO A 34 5.95 -7.72 8.73
CA PRO A 34 6.81 -7.92 9.89
C PRO A 34 7.35 -6.59 10.45
N LEU A 35 7.54 -6.50 11.77
CA LEU A 35 7.97 -5.28 12.44
C LEU A 35 9.25 -4.63 11.84
N PRO A 36 10.31 -5.38 11.47
CA PRO A 36 11.50 -4.78 10.84
C PRO A 36 11.18 -4.06 9.53
N VAL A 37 10.24 -4.60 8.73
CA VAL A 37 9.80 -3.99 7.47
C VAL A 37 9.02 -2.71 7.74
N LEU A 38 8.16 -2.69 8.77
CA LEU A 38 7.43 -1.47 9.16
C LEU A 38 8.39 -0.37 9.63
N GLN A 39 9.42 -0.72 10.39
CA GLN A 39 10.45 0.23 10.82
C GLN A 39 11.22 0.79 9.63
N GLU A 40 11.59 -0.03 8.65
CA GLU A 40 12.23 0.44 7.43
C GLU A 40 11.32 1.38 6.62
N LEU A 41 10.03 1.05 6.48
CA LEU A 41 9.05 1.92 5.81
C LEU A 41 8.88 3.27 6.49
N LEU A 42 8.97 3.34 7.82
CA LEU A 42 8.92 4.63 8.53
C LEU A 42 10.14 5.50 8.27
N LEU A 43 11.29 4.90 7.96
CA LEU A 43 12.55 5.60 7.68
C LEU A 43 12.69 5.98 6.21
N ARG A 44 12.33 5.07 5.30
CA ARG A 44 12.58 5.18 3.85
C ARG A 44 11.32 5.44 3.03
N GLY A 45 10.14 5.25 3.60
CA GLY A 45 8.85 5.30 2.92
C GLY A 45 8.63 4.11 1.98
N PHE A 46 7.49 4.12 1.28
CA PHE A 46 7.17 3.11 0.26
C PHE A 46 7.97 3.37 -1.02
N GLU A 47 8.87 2.45 -1.36
CA GLU A 47 9.62 2.44 -2.62
C GLU A 47 9.05 1.40 -3.59
N SER A 48 9.69 1.16 -4.74
CA SER A 48 9.25 0.09 -5.64
C SER A 48 9.29 -1.26 -4.90
N PRO A 49 8.20 -2.04 -4.86
CA PRO A 49 8.15 -3.25 -4.06
C PRO A 49 9.23 -4.24 -4.51
N ALA A 50 10.01 -4.73 -3.54
CA ALA A 50 11.05 -5.72 -3.77
C ALA A 50 10.49 -6.96 -4.50
N PRO A 51 11.29 -7.63 -5.34
CA PRO A 51 10.94 -8.88 -6.05
C PRO A 51 10.25 -9.94 -5.19
N GLU A 52 10.58 -9.95 -3.91
CA GLU A 52 10.16 -10.94 -2.93
C GLU A 52 8.72 -10.70 -2.43
N LEU A 53 8.19 -9.49 -2.63
CA LEU A 53 6.81 -9.11 -2.31
C LEU A 53 5.85 -9.31 -3.50
N GLN A 54 6.31 -9.88 -4.63
CA GLN A 54 5.70 -9.66 -5.95
C GLN A 54 4.55 -10.57 -6.35
N GLU A 55 4.37 -11.75 -5.79
CA GLU A 55 3.28 -12.63 -6.24
C GLU A 55 2.08 -12.54 -5.33
N ASN A 56 1.31 -11.48 -5.53
CA ASN A 56 -0.02 -11.36 -4.93
C ASN A 56 -1.10 -11.60 -5.98
N THR A 57 -2.29 -11.98 -5.51
CA THR A 57 -3.42 -12.44 -6.33
C THR A 57 -3.81 -11.48 -7.47
N TYR A 58 -3.55 -10.18 -7.30
CA TYR A 58 -3.94 -9.12 -8.25
C TYR A 58 -2.76 -8.37 -8.86
N GLY A 59 -1.53 -8.89 -8.70
CA GLY A 59 -0.33 -8.32 -9.28
C GLY A 59 0.67 -7.80 -8.25
N ARG A 60 1.67 -7.08 -8.77
CA ARG A 60 2.76 -6.49 -8.01
C ARG A 60 2.37 -5.11 -7.50
N GLY A 61 2.58 -4.87 -6.22
CA GLY A 61 2.24 -3.59 -5.60
C GLY A 61 2.14 -3.68 -4.08
N TRP A 62 1.87 -2.53 -3.48
CA TRP A 62 1.59 -2.41 -2.06
C TRP A 62 0.10 -2.65 -1.78
N TYR A 63 -0.20 -3.59 -0.89
CA TYR A 63 -1.56 -3.98 -0.57
C TYR A 63 -2.00 -3.37 0.75
N PHE A 64 -3.02 -2.52 0.68
CA PHE A 64 -3.60 -1.86 1.84
C PHE A 64 -5.03 -2.35 2.09
N SER A 65 -5.48 -2.20 3.33
CA SER A 65 -6.85 -2.51 3.74
C SER A 65 -7.51 -1.32 4.42
N LYS A 66 -8.81 -1.15 4.21
CA LYS A 66 -9.63 -0.22 5.00
C LYS A 66 -9.86 -0.72 6.44
N PHE A 67 -9.68 -2.01 6.69
CA PHE A 67 -10.00 -2.65 7.96
C PHE A 67 -8.74 -3.21 8.62
N ALA A 68 -8.45 -2.76 9.84
CA ALA A 68 -7.34 -3.25 10.64
C ALA A 68 -7.46 -4.76 10.97
N SER A 69 -8.69 -5.22 11.25
CA SER A 69 -9.00 -6.64 11.48
C SER A 69 -8.58 -7.52 10.29
N TYR A 70 -8.70 -6.98 9.08
CA TYR A 70 -8.28 -7.66 7.87
C TYR A 70 -6.77 -7.54 7.62
N ALA A 71 -6.19 -6.35 7.81
CA ALA A 71 -4.76 -6.12 7.63
C ALA A 71 -3.90 -7.00 8.57
N HIS A 72 -4.36 -7.23 9.80
CA HIS A 72 -3.65 -8.05 10.79
C HIS A 72 -3.26 -9.45 10.27
N HIS A 73 -4.06 -10.05 9.39
CA HIS A 73 -3.75 -11.36 8.80
C HIS A 73 -2.43 -11.37 8.01
N PHE A 74 -1.90 -10.21 7.62
CA PHE A 74 -0.65 -10.05 6.87
C PHE A 74 0.50 -9.49 7.73
N SER A 75 0.31 -9.40 9.05
CA SER A 75 1.34 -8.92 9.99
C SER A 75 2.38 -9.98 10.37
N ASP A 76 2.27 -11.19 9.82
CA ASP A 76 3.09 -12.36 10.17
C ASP A 76 3.16 -12.63 11.68
N GLY A 77 2.03 -12.47 12.37
CA GLY A 77 1.92 -12.66 13.81
C GLY A 77 2.53 -11.55 14.67
N SER A 78 3.18 -10.54 14.08
CA SER A 78 3.80 -9.44 14.84
C SER A 78 2.78 -8.59 15.59
N GLY A 79 1.52 -8.55 15.14
CA GLY A 79 0.47 -7.71 15.74
C GLY A 79 0.62 -6.20 15.46
N HIS A 80 1.64 -5.80 14.70
CA HIS A 80 1.89 -4.40 14.36
C HIS A 80 1.27 -4.06 13.00
N LEU A 81 0.72 -2.84 12.91
CA LEU A 81 0.11 -2.29 11.70
C LEU A 81 0.60 -0.86 11.49
N LEU A 82 0.72 -0.46 10.23
CA LEU A 82 0.99 0.91 9.83
C LEU A 82 -0.29 1.55 9.30
N LEU A 83 -0.72 2.66 9.89
CA LEU A 83 -1.77 3.51 9.33
C LEU A 83 -1.12 4.55 8.41
N ALA A 84 -1.28 4.39 7.10
CA ALA A 84 -0.67 5.25 6.10
C ALA A 84 -1.71 6.15 5.43
N LEU A 85 -1.31 7.38 5.09
CA LEU A 85 -2.03 8.22 4.14
C LEU A 85 -1.61 7.82 2.73
N VAL A 86 -2.54 7.29 1.94
CA VAL A 86 -2.30 6.76 0.60
C VAL A 86 -3.04 7.63 -0.41
N ALA A 87 -2.31 8.32 -1.29
CA ALA A 87 -2.89 9.00 -2.44
C ALA A 87 -3.25 7.94 -3.49
N VAL A 88 -4.54 7.67 -3.68
CA VAL A 88 -5.02 6.58 -4.54
C VAL A 88 -5.42 7.03 -5.93
N GLY A 89 -5.65 8.34 -6.12
CA GLY A 89 -5.97 8.89 -7.44
C GLY A 89 -7.21 8.28 -8.09
N SER A 90 -7.23 8.23 -9.42
CA SER A 90 -8.23 7.53 -10.20
C SER A 90 -8.12 6.03 -9.93
N THR A 91 -9.23 5.37 -9.56
CA THR A 91 -9.19 3.96 -9.17
C THR A 91 -9.98 3.08 -10.13
N GLU A 92 -9.41 1.94 -10.53
CA GLU A 92 -10.15 0.90 -11.22
C GLU A 92 -10.57 -0.20 -10.25
N THR A 93 -11.72 -0.83 -10.52
CA THR A 93 -12.14 -2.02 -9.77
C THR A 93 -11.76 -3.29 -10.54
N VAL A 94 -10.93 -4.13 -9.93
CA VAL A 94 -10.49 -5.40 -10.53
C VAL A 94 -11.02 -6.57 -9.71
N VAL A 95 -11.82 -7.41 -10.36
CA VAL A 95 -12.38 -8.63 -9.76
C VAL A 95 -11.59 -9.87 -10.20
N ARG A 96 -10.98 -9.83 -11.41
CA ARG A 96 -10.24 -10.95 -11.96
C ARG A 96 -8.80 -10.98 -11.41
N ARG A 97 -8.40 -12.13 -10.90
CA ARG A 97 -7.03 -12.40 -10.46
C ARG A 97 -6.07 -12.26 -11.64
N ASN A 98 -4.98 -11.54 -11.44
CA ASN A 98 -3.91 -11.39 -12.43
C ASN A 98 -2.57 -11.18 -11.73
N PRO A 99 -1.88 -12.26 -11.32
CA PRO A 99 -0.61 -12.15 -10.59
C PRO A 99 0.52 -11.51 -11.40
N SER A 100 0.46 -11.55 -12.73
CA SER A 100 1.49 -10.94 -13.60
C SER A 100 1.28 -9.44 -13.84
N ARG A 101 0.18 -8.86 -13.34
CA ARG A 101 -0.09 -7.42 -13.45
C ARG A 101 0.99 -6.61 -12.74
N GLY A 102 1.59 -5.66 -13.45
CA GLY A 102 2.62 -4.77 -12.90
C GLY A 102 2.12 -3.38 -12.50
N ALA A 103 0.95 -2.96 -13.01
CA ALA A 103 0.41 -1.62 -12.83
C ALA A 103 -1.12 -1.62 -13.01
N PRO A 104 -1.81 -0.54 -12.57
CA PRO A 104 -3.17 -0.24 -13.02
C PRO A 104 -3.25 -0.11 -14.54
N SER A 105 -4.46 -0.23 -15.07
CA SER A 105 -4.77 0.02 -16.48
C SER A 105 -4.54 1.51 -16.82
N GLU A 106 -4.34 1.83 -18.10
CA GLU A 106 -4.13 3.21 -18.54
C GLU A 106 -5.26 4.15 -18.06
N GLY A 107 -4.90 5.33 -17.55
CA GLY A 107 -5.83 6.30 -16.97
C GLY A 107 -6.21 6.05 -15.49
N TYR A 108 -5.67 5.00 -14.87
CA TYR A 108 -5.86 4.70 -13.46
C TYR A 108 -4.55 4.77 -12.68
N ASP A 109 -4.65 5.18 -11.42
CA ASP A 109 -3.55 5.37 -10.47
C ASP A 109 -3.45 4.23 -9.45
N ALA A 110 -4.59 3.61 -9.12
CA ALA A 110 -4.64 2.49 -8.18
C ALA A 110 -5.75 1.48 -8.51
N ILE A 111 -5.68 0.33 -7.85
CA ILE A 111 -6.62 -0.78 -8.02
C ILE A 111 -7.38 -1.01 -6.71
N ILE A 112 -8.70 -1.11 -6.83
CA ILE A 112 -9.59 -1.57 -5.78
C ILE A 112 -10.01 -2.99 -6.11
N VAL A 113 -9.96 -3.87 -5.11
CA VAL A 113 -10.43 -5.25 -5.22
C VAL A 113 -11.58 -5.47 -4.24
N PRO A 114 -12.59 -6.31 -4.57
CA PRO A 114 -13.72 -6.57 -3.69
C PRO A 114 -13.33 -7.28 -2.38
N GLY A 115 -12.10 -7.76 -2.29
CA GLY A 115 -11.51 -8.38 -1.12
C GLY A 115 -10.33 -9.24 -1.54
N ARG A 116 -9.29 -9.26 -0.71
CA ARG A 116 -8.22 -10.25 -0.83
C ARG A 116 -8.68 -11.54 -0.12
N GLN A 117 -8.10 -12.68 -0.46
CA GLN A 117 -8.24 -13.86 0.40
C GLN A 117 -7.21 -13.77 1.54
N THR A 118 -7.65 -14.00 2.77
CA THR A 118 -6.70 -14.12 3.89
C THR A 118 -5.80 -15.33 3.65
N PRO A 119 -4.53 -15.30 4.09
CA PRO A 119 -3.67 -16.46 4.02
C PRO A 119 -4.32 -17.64 4.76
N SER A 120 -4.38 -18.81 4.12
CA SER A 120 -4.70 -20.07 4.81
C SER A 120 -3.52 -20.41 5.71
N ARG A 121 -3.72 -20.28 7.03
CA ARG A 121 -2.75 -20.71 8.04
C ARG A 121 -2.63 -22.22 8.05
#